data_AF-A0A7Y2P405-F1
#
_entry.id   AF-A0A7Y2P405-F1
#
_cell.length_a   1.000
_cell.length_b   1.000
_cell.length_c   1.000
_cell.angle_alpha   90.00
_cell.angle_beta   90.00
_cell.angle_gamma   90.00
#
_symmetry.space_group_name_H-M   'P 1'
#
loop_
_entity.id
_entity.type
_entity.pdbx_description
1 polymer ?
#
loop_
_entity_poly.entity_id
_entity_poly.type
_entity_poly.pdbx_seq_one_letter_code
_entity_poly.pdbx_strand_id
1 'polypeptide(L)'
;MSVIVQKYGGTSVADIDKLKKIAEMISAVKNEDNDVVAVVSAMGKTTNSLIEMAKRISANPPRREMDMLLSTGERTTMALLCIALSDLGVEAISLTGSQAGIITNDRHNDASVIEVRPVRVQDELEKGKVVVIGGFQGVSYKRDITT
;
A
#
# COMPACT_ATOMS: atom_id res chain seq x y z
N MET A 1 -16.86 14.34 11.51
CA MET A 1 -15.68 13.93 10.71
C MET A 1 -14.74 13.08 11.56
N SER A 2 -14.56 11.81 11.19
CA SER A 2 -13.60 10.90 11.82
C SER A 2 -12.65 10.35 10.77
N VAL A 3 -11.42 9.97 11.17
CA VAL A 3 -10.46 9.30 10.27
C VAL A 3 -10.59 7.79 10.46
N ILE A 4 -11.00 7.11 9.39
CA ILE A 4 -11.19 5.65 9.37
C ILE A 4 -10.07 5.01 8.57
N VAL A 5 -9.32 4.13 9.23
CA VAL A 5 -8.26 3.33 8.60
C VAL A 5 -8.80 1.94 8.29
N GLN A 6 -8.82 1.55 7.01
CA GLN A 6 -9.35 0.27 6.55
C GLN A 6 -8.24 -0.56 5.92
N LYS A 7 -8.03 -1.79 6.40
CA LYS A 7 -7.00 -2.68 5.85
C LYS A 7 -7.61 -3.83 5.07
N TYR A 8 -7.11 -4.04 3.84
CA TYR A 8 -7.53 -5.12 2.95
C TYR A 8 -6.38 -6.08 2.69
N GLY A 9 -6.56 -7.35 3.07
CA GLY A 9 -5.56 -8.41 2.85
C GLY A 9 -5.56 -8.94 1.42
N GLY A 10 -4.54 -9.73 1.07
CA GLY A 10 -4.34 -10.23 -0.29
C GLY A 10 -5.52 -11.04 -0.87
N THR A 11 -6.28 -11.74 -0.01
CA THR A 11 -7.51 -12.45 -0.41
C THR A 11 -8.68 -11.51 -0.70
N SER A 12 -8.74 -10.39 0.01
CA SER A 12 -9.73 -9.33 -0.18
C SER A 12 -9.47 -8.54 -1.47
N VAL A 13 -8.21 -8.41 -1.89
CA VAL A 13 -7.81 -7.70 -3.13
C VAL A 13 -7.41 -8.67 -4.25
N ALA A 14 -7.88 -9.92 -4.22
CA ALA A 14 -7.32 -10.98 -5.06
C ALA A 14 -7.56 -10.81 -6.57
N ASP A 15 -8.58 -10.03 -6.95
CA ASP A 15 -9.04 -9.86 -8.32
C ASP A 15 -9.69 -8.47 -8.51
N ILE A 16 -9.95 -8.12 -9.77
CA ILE A 16 -10.48 -6.80 -10.14
C ILE A 16 -11.89 -6.57 -9.60
N ASP A 17 -12.75 -7.59 -9.60
CA ASP A 17 -14.13 -7.46 -9.12
C ASP A 17 -14.15 -7.16 -7.62
N LYS A 18 -13.25 -7.78 -6.86
CA LYS A 18 -13.07 -7.45 -5.44
C LYS A 18 -12.52 -6.05 -5.21
N LEU A 19 -11.58 -5.58 -6.03
CA LEU A 19 -11.09 -4.20 -5.94
C LEU A 19 -12.22 -3.19 -6.20
N LYS A 20 -13.10 -3.45 -7.18
CA LYS A 20 -14.29 -2.62 -7.43
C LYS A 20 -15.23 -2.60 -6.22
N LYS A 21 -15.52 -3.77 -5.62
CA LYS A 21 -16.32 -3.85 -4.39
C LYS A 21 -15.68 -3.10 -3.22
N ILE A 22 -14.35 -3.14 -3.10
CA ILE A 22 -13.62 -2.36 -2.09
C ILE A 22 -13.76 -0.86 -2.35
N ALA A 23 -13.63 -0.42 -3.60
CA ALA A 23 -13.84 0.97 -3.97
C ALA A 23 -15.27 1.45 -3.63
N GLU A 24 -16.29 0.64 -3.89
CA GLU A 24 -17.68 0.92 -3.50
C GLU A 24 -17.83 1.07 -1.97
N MET A 25 -17.24 0.16 -1.19
CA MET A 25 -17.27 0.23 0.29
C MET A 25 -16.59 1.50 0.82
N ILE A 26 -15.41 1.83 0.28
CA ILE A 26 -14.68 3.05 0.64
C ILE A 26 -15.48 4.30 0.26
N SER A 27 -16.08 4.32 -0.93
CA SER A 27 -16.94 5.41 -1.41
C SER A 27 -18.13 5.63 -0.49
N ALA A 28 -18.80 4.55 -0.06
CA ALA A 28 -19.89 4.62 0.90
C ALA A 28 -19.44 5.26 2.23
N VAL A 29 -18.29 4.85 2.77
CA VAL A 29 -17.74 5.43 4.02
C VAL A 29 -17.39 6.91 3.83
N LYS A 30 -16.82 7.28 2.67
CA LYS A 30 -16.48 8.68 2.37
C LYS A 30 -17.74 9.55 2.26
N ASN A 31 -18.83 9.02 1.71
CA ASN A 31 -20.11 9.71 1.60
C ASN A 31 -20.80 9.96 2.95
N GLU A 32 -20.37 9.28 4.02
CA GLU A 32 -20.79 9.52 5.40
C GLU A 32 -19.97 10.63 6.09
N ASP A 33 -19.24 11.46 5.33
CA ASP A 33 -18.41 12.56 5.83
C ASP A 33 -17.25 12.09 6.74
N ASN A 34 -16.68 10.93 6.40
CA ASN A 34 -15.47 10.39 7.02
C ASN A 34 -14.26 10.52 6.11
N ASP A 35 -13.11 10.76 6.71
CA ASP A 35 -11.83 10.63 6.02
C ASP A 35 -11.39 9.17 6.01
N VAL A 36 -10.88 8.70 4.88
CA VAL A 36 -10.54 7.28 4.69
C VAL A 36 -9.09 7.11 4.29
N VAL A 37 -8.39 6.28 5.06
CA VAL A 37 -7.08 5.74 4.70
C VAL A 37 -7.21 4.24 4.46
N ALA A 38 -7.03 3.80 3.23
CA ALA A 38 -7.05 2.38 2.88
C ALA A 38 -5.62 1.81 2.85
N VAL A 39 -5.38 0.70 3.51
CA VAL A 39 -4.11 -0.03 3.49
C VAL A 39 -4.29 -1.34 2.73
N VAL A 40 -3.52 -1.57 1.67
CA VAL A 40 -3.66 -2.75 0.80
C VAL A 40 -2.40 -3.61 0.80
N SER A 41 -2.59 -4.93 0.81
CA SER A 41 -1.55 -5.92 0.48
C SER A 41 -1.46 -6.14 -1.03
N ALA A 42 -0.43 -6.86 -1.50
CA ALA A 42 -0.39 -7.34 -2.88
C ALA A 42 -1.60 -8.24 -3.24
N MET A 43 -2.07 -8.16 -4.48
CA MET A 43 -3.19 -8.97 -4.98
C MET A 43 -2.90 -10.48 -4.96
N GLY A 44 -3.77 -11.26 -4.33
CA GLY A 44 -3.82 -12.72 -4.48
C GLY A 44 -2.51 -13.41 -4.14
N LYS A 45 -1.91 -14.10 -5.13
CA LYS A 45 -0.64 -14.84 -4.97
C LYS A 45 0.59 -14.06 -5.47
N THR A 46 0.46 -12.76 -5.74
CA THR A 46 1.50 -11.95 -6.39
C THR A 46 2.82 -11.98 -5.64
N THR A 47 2.83 -11.80 -4.32
CA THR A 47 4.06 -11.86 -3.49
C THR A 47 4.79 -13.19 -3.68
N ASN A 48 4.08 -14.31 -3.66
CA ASN A 48 4.68 -15.64 -3.86
C ASN A 48 5.26 -15.77 -5.27
N SER A 49 4.56 -15.30 -6.30
CA SER A 49 5.06 -15.32 -7.68
C SER A 49 6.34 -14.49 -7.84
N LEU A 50 6.44 -13.33 -7.19
CA LEU A 50 7.63 -12.48 -7.18
C LEU A 50 8.81 -13.18 -6.49
N ILE A 51 8.58 -13.82 -5.34
CA ILE A 51 9.59 -14.61 -4.62
C ILE A 51 10.12 -15.74 -5.51
N GLU A 52 9.22 -16.50 -6.14
CA GLU A 52 9.60 -17.61 -7.02
C GLU A 52 10.36 -17.13 -8.26
N MET A 53 10.01 -15.95 -8.80
CA MET A 53 10.75 -15.35 -9.92
C MET A 53 12.18 -14.98 -9.52
N ALA A 54 12.38 -14.35 -8.36
CA ALA A 54 13.72 -14.03 -7.86
C ALA A 54 14.56 -15.30 -7.62
N LYS A 55 13.95 -16.34 -7.06
CA LYS A 55 14.62 -17.63 -6.79
C LYS A 55 15.07 -18.36 -8.06
N ARG A 56 14.39 -18.16 -9.18
CA ARG A 56 14.82 -18.68 -10.48
C ARG A 56 16.10 -18.01 -11.00
N ILE A 57 16.38 -16.78 -10.57
CA ILE A 57 17.60 -16.04 -10.93
C ILE A 57 18.73 -16.37 -9.97
N SER A 58 18.46 -16.42 -8.67
CA SER A 58 19.45 -16.71 -7.64
C SER A 58 18.83 -17.51 -6.50
N ALA A 59 19.51 -18.56 -6.02
CA ALA A 59 19.10 -19.30 -4.83
C ALA A 59 19.17 -18.44 -3.55
N ASN A 60 19.96 -17.36 -3.56
CA ASN A 60 20.09 -16.42 -2.45
C ASN A 60 20.08 -14.98 -3.00
N PRO A 61 18.91 -14.45 -3.39
CA PRO A 61 18.81 -13.10 -3.93
C PRO A 61 19.18 -12.08 -2.84
N PRO A 62 19.88 -10.97 -3.17
CA PRO A 62 20.20 -9.94 -2.20
C PRO A 62 18.93 -9.40 -1.53
N ARG A 63 18.93 -9.34 -0.19
CA ARG A 63 17.73 -8.97 0.59
C ARG A 63 17.18 -7.60 0.22
N ARG A 64 18.06 -6.62 0.00
CA ARG A 64 17.68 -5.27 -0.46
C ARG A 64 16.86 -5.29 -1.76
N GLU A 65 17.26 -6.13 -2.72
CA GLU A 65 16.55 -6.25 -3.99
C GLU A 65 15.25 -7.04 -3.83
N MET A 66 15.16 -7.94 -2.85
CA MET A 66 13.90 -8.59 -2.50
C MET A 66 12.89 -7.57 -2.00
N ASP A 67 13.25 -6.69 -1.07
CA ASP A 67 12.35 -5.64 -0.58
C ASP A 67 11.87 -4.73 -1.73
N MET A 68 12.79 -4.33 -2.62
CA MET A 68 12.45 -3.57 -3.83
C MET A 68 11.43 -4.33 -4.69
N LEU A 69 11.69 -5.61 -4.99
CA LEU A 69 10.85 -6.44 -5.84
C LEU A 69 9.47 -6.65 -5.22
N LEU A 70 9.41 -7.04 -3.94
CA LEU A 70 8.14 -7.35 -3.26
C LEU A 70 7.25 -6.11 -3.18
N SER A 71 7.83 -4.92 -2.95
CA SER A 71 7.07 -3.66 -2.91
C SER A 71 6.27 -3.37 -4.18
N THR A 72 6.65 -3.95 -5.33
CA THR A 72 5.92 -3.78 -6.59
C THR A 72 4.51 -4.40 -6.55
N GLY A 73 4.30 -5.43 -5.73
CA GLY A 73 3.00 -6.09 -5.56
C GLY A 73 1.98 -5.16 -4.91
N GLU A 74 2.35 -4.52 -3.80
CA GLU A 74 1.49 -3.53 -3.14
C GLU A 74 1.28 -2.30 -4.03
N ARG A 75 2.33 -1.84 -4.73
CA ARG A 75 2.26 -0.67 -5.62
C ARG A 75 1.26 -0.86 -6.76
N THR A 76 1.21 -2.06 -7.33
CA THR A 76 0.22 -2.41 -8.35
C THR A 76 -1.19 -2.33 -7.76
N THR A 77 -1.39 -2.90 -6.57
CA THR A 77 -2.70 -2.96 -5.92
C THR A 77 -3.22 -1.57 -5.55
N MET A 78 -2.39 -0.72 -4.93
CA MET A 78 -2.78 0.63 -4.53
C MET A 78 -3.13 1.50 -5.73
N ALA A 79 -2.39 1.39 -6.84
CA ALA A 79 -2.67 2.15 -8.06
C ALA A 79 -4.00 1.71 -8.69
N LEU A 80 -4.25 0.40 -8.79
CA LEU A 80 -5.51 -0.14 -9.30
C LEU A 80 -6.72 0.28 -8.43
N LEU A 81 -6.57 0.29 -7.11
CA LEU A 81 -7.64 0.75 -6.23
C LEU A 81 -7.93 2.25 -6.40
N CYS A 82 -6.91 3.10 -6.54
CA CYS A 82 -7.11 4.52 -6.84
C CYS A 82 -7.82 4.73 -8.18
N ILE A 83 -7.50 3.94 -9.22
CA ILE A 83 -8.20 3.98 -10.50
C ILE A 83 -9.68 3.61 -10.32
N ALA A 84 -9.97 2.54 -9.56
CA ALA A 84 -11.35 2.13 -9.28
C ALA A 84 -12.14 3.18 -8.49
N LEU A 85 -11.51 3.85 -7.50
CA LEU A 85 -12.11 4.96 -6.77
C LEU A 85 -12.39 6.15 -7.68
N SER A 86 -11.46 6.48 -8.57
CA SER A 86 -11.63 7.56 -9.55
C SER A 86 -12.79 7.30 -10.51
N ASP A 87 -13.02 6.05 -10.90
CA ASP A 87 -14.16 5.65 -11.75
C ASP A 87 -15.51 5.87 -11.05
N LEU A 88 -15.52 5.83 -9.71
CA LEU A 88 -16.68 6.16 -8.87
C LEU A 88 -16.79 7.66 -8.54
N GLY A 89 -15.94 8.51 -9.13
CA GLY A 89 -15.91 9.95 -8.85
C GLY A 89 -15.30 10.31 -7.49
N VAL A 90 -14.61 9.38 -6.83
CA VAL A 90 -13.92 9.62 -5.55
C VAL A 90 -12.46 9.97 -5.83
N GLU A 91 -12.04 11.17 -5.45
CA GLU A 91 -10.64 11.55 -5.52
C GLU A 91 -9.80 10.72 -4.55
N ALA A 92 -8.81 10.02 -5.09
CA ALA A 92 -7.93 9.15 -4.33
C ALA A 92 -6.47 9.31 -4.74
N ILE A 93 -5.55 9.08 -3.80
CA ILE A 93 -4.10 9.12 -4.05
C ILE A 93 -3.43 7.90 -3.44
N SER A 94 -2.56 7.25 -4.21
CA SER A 94 -1.73 6.16 -3.71
C SER A 94 -0.39 6.68 -3.19
N LEU A 95 0.00 6.24 -2.00
CA LEU A 95 1.26 6.58 -1.37
C LEU A 95 2.03 5.31 -1.02
N THR A 96 3.31 5.25 -1.41
CA THR A 96 4.21 4.22 -0.90
C THR A 96 4.44 4.41 0.60
N GLY A 97 4.93 3.38 1.30
CA GLY A 97 5.28 3.50 2.72
C GLY A 97 6.24 4.66 3.00
N SER A 98 7.21 4.88 2.09
CA SER A 98 8.11 6.03 2.14
C SER A 98 7.38 7.38 2.05
N GLN A 99 6.39 7.50 1.16
CA GLN A 99 5.60 8.72 0.99
C GLN A 99 4.58 8.92 2.10
N ALA A 100 4.13 7.84 2.74
CA ALA A 100 3.28 7.86 3.93
C ALA A 100 4.08 8.14 5.23
N GLY A 101 5.41 8.25 5.14
CA GLY A 101 6.28 8.55 6.27
C GLY A 101 6.55 7.37 7.21
N ILE A 102 6.45 6.14 6.72
CA ILE A 102 6.80 4.93 7.47
C ILE A 102 8.32 4.74 7.41
N ILE A 103 9.00 5.07 8.51
CA ILE A 103 10.46 5.00 8.63
C ILE A 103 10.84 3.71 9.38
N THR A 104 11.80 2.98 8.84
CA THR A 104 12.22 1.66 9.34
C THR A 104 13.73 1.59 9.64
N ASN A 105 14.15 0.51 10.29
CA ASN A 105 15.56 0.12 10.30
C ASN A 105 15.99 -0.42 8.92
N ASP A 106 17.27 -0.71 8.71
CA ASP A 106 17.81 -1.23 7.45
C ASP A 106 17.91 -2.77 7.39
N ARG A 107 17.12 -3.47 8.23
CA ARG A 107 17.09 -4.94 8.24
C ARG A 107 16.16 -5.46 7.14
N HIS A 108 16.65 -5.51 5.92
CA HIS A 108 15.88 -6.00 4.77
C HIS A 108 15.28 -7.40 5.00
N ASN A 109 14.06 -7.62 4.48
CA ASN A 109 13.13 -8.73 4.72
C ASN A 109 12.57 -8.88 6.16
N ASP A 110 12.98 -8.05 7.11
CA ASP A 110 12.53 -8.11 8.51
C ASP A 110 12.62 -6.72 9.17
N ALA A 111 12.21 -5.70 8.42
CA ALA A 111 12.39 -4.33 8.84
C ALA A 111 11.35 -3.96 9.89
N SER A 112 11.78 -3.28 10.96
CA SER A 112 10.88 -2.80 12.00
C SER A 112 10.63 -1.31 11.84
N VAL A 113 9.37 -0.89 12.02
CA VAL A 113 9.01 0.53 12.06
C VAL A 113 9.66 1.18 13.27
N ILE A 114 10.43 2.23 13.03
CA ILE A 114 11.06 3.06 14.08
C ILE A 114 10.19 4.29 14.33
N GLU A 115 9.63 4.86 13.27
CA GLU A 115 8.92 6.12 13.34
C GLU A 115 7.86 6.23 12.23
N VAL A 116 6.75 6.93 12.52
CA VAL A 116 5.72 7.26 11.55
C VAL A 116 5.53 8.77 11.52
N ARG A 117 5.79 9.39 10.37
CA ARG A 117 5.60 10.83 10.11
C ARG A 117 4.59 11.06 8.98
N PRO A 118 3.28 10.98 9.26
CA PRO A 118 2.24 10.90 8.24
C PRO A 118 1.87 12.27 7.63
N VAL A 119 2.82 13.20 7.50
CA VAL A 119 2.57 14.59 7.06
C VAL A 119 1.84 14.60 5.72
N ARG A 120 2.37 13.87 4.72
CA ARG A 120 1.73 13.80 3.40
C ARG A 120 0.38 13.08 3.41
N VAL A 121 0.15 12.16 4.36
CA VAL A 121 -1.18 11.52 4.50
C VAL A 121 -2.17 12.57 4.99
N GLN A 122 -1.80 13.34 6.02
CA GLN A 122 -2.63 14.42 6.58
C GLN A 122 -2.93 15.49 5.53
N ASP A 123 -1.91 15.96 4.79
CA ASP A 123 -2.07 16.96 3.73
C ASP A 123 -3.08 16.54 2.65
N GLU A 124 -3.14 15.25 2.30
CA GLU A 124 -4.07 14.75 1.27
C GLU A 124 -5.47 14.48 1.82
N LEU A 125 -5.58 14.09 3.09
CA LEU A 125 -6.88 14.00 3.78
C LEU A 125 -7.53 15.39 3.92
N GLU A 126 -6.76 16.42 4.26
CA GLU A 126 -7.25 17.81 4.33
C GLU A 126 -7.76 18.33 2.98
N LYS A 127 -7.24 17.79 1.87
CA LYS A 127 -7.75 18.06 0.51
C LYS A 127 -9.00 17.24 0.16
N GLY A 128 -9.54 16.48 1.12
CA GLY A 128 -10.73 15.66 0.96
C GLY A 128 -10.50 14.33 0.24
N LYS A 129 -9.26 13.93 -0.04
CA LYS A 129 -8.98 12.71 -0.79
C LYS A 129 -9.02 11.46 0.07
N VAL A 130 -9.30 10.32 -0.56
CA VAL A 130 -8.99 9.01 0.01
C VAL A 130 -7.51 8.71 -0.18
N VAL A 131 -6.82 8.33 0.90
CA VAL A 131 -5.40 7.95 0.83
C VAL A 131 -5.29 6.43 0.79
N VAL A 132 -4.60 5.87 -0.21
CA VAL A 132 -4.36 4.42 -0.34
C VAL A 132 -2.87 4.13 -0.13
N ILE A 133 -2.53 3.29 0.85
CA ILE A 133 -1.14 2.99 1.24
C ILE A 133 -0.84 1.51 0.99
N GLY A 134 0.31 1.20 0.39
CA GLY A 134 0.82 -0.17 0.34
C GLY A 134 1.34 -0.62 1.71
N GLY A 135 0.76 -1.67 2.30
CA GLY A 135 0.90 -1.96 3.73
C GLY A 135 2.17 -2.68 4.20
N PHE A 136 2.95 -3.28 3.31
CA PHE A 136 4.12 -4.12 3.64
C PHE A 136 5.45 -3.42 3.29
N GLN A 137 5.48 -2.09 3.26
CA GLN A 137 6.69 -1.35 2.87
C GLN A 137 6.94 -0.14 3.75
N GLY A 138 8.22 0.20 3.92
CA GLY A 138 8.71 1.41 4.56
C GLY A 138 9.94 1.97 3.84
N VAL A 139 10.60 2.94 4.47
CA VAL A 139 11.88 3.47 4.02
C VAL A 139 12.88 3.49 5.16
N SER A 140 14.06 2.93 4.93
CA SER A 140 15.13 3.00 5.91
C SER A 140 15.73 4.41 5.98
N TYR A 141 16.49 4.70 7.03
CA TYR A 141 17.27 5.93 7.14
C TYR A 141 18.30 6.10 5.99
N LYS A 142 18.66 5.02 5.28
CA LYS A 142 19.51 5.04 4.07
C LYS A 142 18.73 5.33 2.79
N ARG A 143 17.41 5.56 2.89
CA ARG A 143 16.48 5.80 1.79
C ARG A 143 16.21 4.59 0.91
N ASP A 144 16.49 3.38 1.42
CA ASP A 144 16.13 2.14 0.76
C ASP A 144 14.69 1.74 1.11
N ILE A 145 14.00 1.12 0.15
CA ILE A 145 12.71 0.46 0.42
C ILE A 145 12.99 -0.73 1.32
N THR A 146 12.13 -0.91 2.32
CA THR A 146 12.20 -2.07 3.22
C THR A 146 10.85 -2.76 3.34
N THR A 147 10.86 -4.06 3.63
CA THR A 147 9.68 -4.84 3.99
C THR A 147 9.79 -5.45 5.38
#